data_AF-A0A0S4XLR4-F1
#
_entry.id   AF-A0A0S4XLR4-F1
#
_cell.length_a   1.000
_cell.length_b   1.000
_cell.length_c   1.000
_cell.angle_alpha   90.00
_cell.angle_beta   90.00
_cell.angle_gamma   90.00
#
_symmetry.space_group_name_H-M   'P 1'
#
loop_
_entity.id
_entity.type
_entity.pdbx_description
1 polymer ?
#
loop_
_entity_poly.entity_id
_entity_poly.type
_entity_poly.pdbx_seq_one_letter_code
_entity_poly.pdbx_strand_id
1 'polypeptide(L)'
;MFKKIFKYFTTDDILKGLSIAILLSSFIYFSYINLENKIINTIFGLLGLYLLIGEKNKVWFWSGFFIALLWFWWILLSFRFYDMAWAIPIGTFMVLLVYGFIFWFFAFLSSKLSKTTNIPISIFHAFFIFGFSYIHPFEFDWFKPELVFVDSFIGITKWQFAIVLSAIVLSKISNKLIFLCLVIFAYSGSIVNQKNDEIEKIKLVTTDISVDDKWQEAHQDTMFKIFFAQIDKAIAQKKKIVVFPESVFPLFLNLEPKLLSMLQQKAKKIDMVVGALYWDKHIPRNSTYVFSNNKIMVINKAVLVPFGEANPLPDWLGKYINKIFFKEGVIDYVASDKIINYKLDGKNIRNAICYEATSEKLYRDGPKHMIAISNNGWFLPSTEPTLQKLLLKYYSKKYGTTIYHSINMSPSYIVRNGEVSYVK
;
A
#
# COMPACT_ATOMS: atom_id res chain seq x y z
N MET A 1 39.20 -6.94 -12.54
CA MET A 1 37.82 -6.79 -13.07
C MET A 1 37.08 -5.60 -12.44
N PHE A 2 37.11 -5.41 -11.10
CA PHE A 2 36.47 -4.28 -10.40
C PHE A 2 36.92 -2.86 -10.82
N LYS A 3 38.21 -2.64 -11.13
CA LYS A 3 38.70 -1.32 -11.59
C LYS A 3 38.10 -0.82 -12.92
N LYS A 4 37.57 -1.72 -13.77
CA LYS A 4 36.90 -1.32 -15.03
C LYS A 4 35.46 -0.83 -14.80
N ILE A 5 34.78 -1.27 -13.74
CA ILE A 5 33.40 -0.89 -13.43
C ILE A 5 33.32 0.56 -12.91
N PHE A 6 34.29 0.96 -12.06
CA PHE A 6 34.41 2.35 -11.58
C PHE A 6 34.67 3.39 -12.67
N LYS A 7 35.13 2.97 -13.86
CA LYS A 7 35.28 3.87 -15.02
C LYS A 7 33.93 4.29 -15.61
N TYR A 8 32.84 3.58 -15.30
CA TYR A 8 31.51 3.83 -15.83
C TYR A 8 30.56 4.54 -14.86
N PHE A 9 30.91 4.70 -13.57
CA PHE A 9 30.13 5.46 -12.60
C PHE A 9 31.04 6.38 -11.79
N THR A 10 30.76 7.68 -11.81
CA THR A 10 31.43 8.63 -10.91
C THR A 10 30.71 8.63 -9.56
N THR A 11 31.45 8.86 -8.47
CA THR A 11 30.86 9.05 -7.14
C THR A 11 29.79 10.15 -7.12
N ASP A 12 29.96 11.18 -7.96
CA ASP A 12 28.99 12.26 -8.16
C ASP A 12 27.62 11.75 -8.66
N ASP A 13 27.59 10.76 -9.57
CA ASP A 13 26.33 10.22 -10.12
C ASP A 13 25.52 9.49 -9.04
N ILE A 14 26.23 8.74 -8.20
CA ILE A 14 25.65 7.98 -7.09
C ILE A 14 25.12 8.94 -6.02
N LEU A 15 25.92 9.94 -5.63
CA LEU A 15 25.54 10.93 -4.63
C LEU A 15 24.35 11.77 -5.07
N LYS A 16 24.32 12.21 -6.34
CA LYS A 16 23.16 12.91 -6.90
C LYS A 16 21.91 12.03 -6.91
N GLY A 17 22.03 10.79 -7.38
CA GLY A 17 20.91 9.84 -7.39
C GLY A 17 20.36 9.57 -5.99
N LEU A 18 21.25 9.37 -5.00
CA LEU A 18 20.87 9.20 -3.60
C LEU A 18 20.17 10.45 -3.05
N SER A 19 20.68 11.65 -3.34
CA SER A 19 20.10 12.91 -2.86
C SER A 19 18.70 13.13 -3.41
N ILE A 20 18.50 12.86 -4.70
CA ILE A 20 17.17 12.89 -5.35
C ILE A 20 16.24 11.87 -4.70
N ALA A 21 16.71 10.64 -4.49
CA ALA A 21 15.91 9.59 -3.87
C ALA A 21 15.48 9.93 -2.44
N ILE A 22 16.37 10.52 -1.64
CA ILE A 22 16.05 11.01 -0.30
C ILE A 22 14.92 12.03 -0.40
N LEU A 23 15.06 13.09 -1.21
CA LEU A 23 14.04 14.12 -1.37
C LEU A 23 12.68 13.55 -1.79
N LEU A 24 12.67 12.61 -2.75
CA LEU A 24 11.46 11.96 -3.25
C LEU A 24 10.90 10.85 -2.33
N SER A 25 11.57 10.53 -1.22
CA SER A 25 11.13 9.50 -0.27
C SER A 25 10.91 10.05 1.15
N SER A 26 11.41 11.25 1.46
CA SER A 26 11.35 11.82 2.81
C SER A 26 9.94 11.91 3.38
N PHE A 27 8.91 12.11 2.55
CA PHE A 27 7.52 12.15 3.00
C PHE A 27 7.09 10.85 3.73
N ILE A 28 7.61 9.69 3.32
CA ILE A 28 7.38 8.40 3.99
C ILE A 28 8.00 8.42 5.38
N TYR A 29 9.26 8.84 5.48
CA TYR A 29 10.01 8.81 6.73
C TYR A 29 9.55 9.89 7.71
N PHE A 30 9.18 11.08 7.23
CA PHE A 30 8.54 12.10 8.07
C PHE A 30 7.21 11.61 8.62
N SER A 31 6.40 10.89 7.84
CA SER A 31 5.19 10.25 8.36
C SER A 31 5.48 9.11 9.34
N TYR A 32 6.55 8.33 9.11
CA TYR A 32 6.96 7.22 9.97
C TYR A 32 7.35 7.70 11.38
N ILE A 33 8.06 8.83 11.47
CA ILE A 33 8.47 9.44 12.75
C ILE A 33 7.49 10.48 13.30
N ASN A 34 6.30 10.61 12.69
CA ASN A 34 5.25 11.58 13.07
C ASN A 34 5.69 13.07 13.02
N LEU A 35 6.59 13.44 12.10
CA LEU A 35 7.03 14.82 11.83
C LEU A 35 6.46 15.33 10.49
N GLU A 36 5.17 15.09 10.24
CA GLU A 36 4.50 15.50 9.01
C GLU A 36 4.39 17.03 8.91
N ASN A 37 4.98 17.62 7.86
CA ASN A 37 4.88 19.06 7.60
C ASN A 37 4.61 19.32 6.11
N LYS A 38 3.47 19.96 5.83
CA LYS A 38 3.01 20.24 4.45
C LYS A 38 4.00 21.12 3.66
N ILE A 39 4.64 22.08 4.30
CA ILE A 39 5.64 22.96 3.67
C ILE A 39 6.86 22.14 3.26
N ILE A 40 7.42 21.36 4.19
CA ILE A 40 8.61 20.55 3.95
C ILE A 40 8.35 19.52 2.86
N ASN A 41 7.23 18.78 2.92
CA ASN A 41 6.86 17.81 1.90
C ASN A 41 6.69 18.46 0.51
N THR A 42 6.08 19.64 0.44
CA THR A 42 5.93 20.41 -0.81
C THR A 42 7.30 20.76 -1.39
N ILE A 43 8.20 21.33 -0.59
CA ILE A 43 9.54 21.74 -1.03
C ILE A 43 10.35 20.52 -1.47
N PHE A 44 10.36 19.44 -0.69
CA PHE A 44 11.17 18.26 -0.97
C PHE A 44 10.68 17.53 -2.24
N GLY A 45 9.37 17.38 -2.41
CA GLY A 45 8.80 16.81 -3.63
C GLY A 45 9.13 17.63 -4.87
N LEU A 46 8.97 18.96 -4.82
CA LEU A 46 9.31 19.86 -5.93
C LEU A 46 10.81 19.83 -6.25
N LEU A 47 11.66 19.94 -5.23
CA LEU A 47 13.11 19.94 -5.40
C LEU A 47 13.61 18.59 -5.95
N GLY A 48 13.10 17.47 -5.43
CA GLY A 48 13.45 16.14 -5.92
C GLY A 48 13.11 15.94 -7.40
N LEU A 49 11.90 16.35 -7.81
CA LEU A 49 11.48 16.28 -9.22
C LEU A 49 12.29 17.24 -10.11
N TYR A 50 12.55 18.46 -9.63
CA TYR A 50 13.36 19.45 -10.35
C TYR A 50 14.81 18.97 -10.56
N LEU A 51 15.39 18.31 -9.57
CA LEU A 51 16.74 17.75 -9.66
C LEU A 51 16.79 16.50 -10.54
N LEU A 52 15.72 15.68 -10.60
CA LEU A 52 15.68 14.51 -11.48
C LEU A 52 15.49 14.87 -12.96
N ILE A 53 14.62 15.84 -13.25
CA ILE A 53 14.27 16.20 -14.63
C ILE A 53 15.44 16.89 -15.32
N GLY A 54 15.90 16.27 -16.41
CA GLY A 54 16.98 16.76 -17.26
C GLY A 54 18.33 16.12 -16.97
N GLU A 55 18.42 15.26 -15.96
CA GLU A 55 19.65 14.57 -15.60
C GLU A 55 20.01 13.42 -16.54
N LYS A 56 21.27 12.99 -16.48
CA LYS A 56 21.80 11.88 -17.28
C LYS A 56 21.26 10.51 -16.82
N ASN A 57 21.26 9.55 -17.75
CA ASN A 57 20.73 8.20 -17.55
C ASN A 57 21.30 7.48 -16.30
N LYS A 58 22.56 7.75 -15.96
CA LYS A 58 23.22 7.15 -14.78
C LYS A 58 22.63 7.66 -13.46
N VAL A 59 22.31 8.96 -13.38
CA VAL A 59 21.67 9.55 -12.20
C VAL A 59 20.24 9.01 -12.06
N TRP A 60 19.54 8.82 -13.17
CA TRP A 60 18.23 8.16 -13.18
C TRP A 60 18.30 6.71 -12.66
N PHE A 61 19.27 5.92 -13.11
CA PHE A 61 19.50 4.57 -12.59
C PHE A 61 19.63 4.58 -11.06
N TRP A 62 20.55 5.40 -10.52
CA TRP A 62 20.79 5.47 -9.09
C TRP A 62 19.60 6.06 -8.31
N SER A 63 18.89 7.02 -8.89
CA SER A 63 17.65 7.55 -8.30
C SER A 63 16.60 6.46 -8.17
N GLY A 64 16.33 5.70 -9.24
CA GLY A 64 15.39 4.57 -9.20
C GLY A 64 15.81 3.48 -8.22
N PHE A 65 17.11 3.15 -8.19
CA PHE A 65 17.69 2.18 -7.28
C PHE A 65 17.48 2.57 -5.80
N PHE A 66 17.82 3.81 -5.44
CA PHE A 66 17.68 4.28 -4.06
C PHE A 66 16.24 4.62 -3.68
N ILE A 67 15.39 5.06 -4.62
CA ILE A 67 13.95 5.21 -4.39
C ILE A 67 13.35 3.86 -4.01
N ALA A 68 13.67 2.79 -4.76
CA ALA A 68 13.19 1.46 -4.42
C ALA A 68 13.69 0.97 -3.06
N LEU A 69 14.91 1.35 -2.66
CA LEU A 69 15.43 1.04 -1.34
C LEU A 69 14.62 1.74 -0.26
N LEU A 70 14.43 3.05 -0.39
CA LEU A 70 13.74 3.85 0.60
C LEU A 70 12.23 3.55 0.67
N TRP A 71 11.62 3.15 -0.45
CA TRP A 71 10.20 2.83 -0.50
C TRP A 71 9.92 1.36 -0.14
N PHE A 72 10.78 0.42 -0.51
CA PHE A 72 10.45 -1.02 -0.56
C PHE A 72 11.49 -1.93 0.08
N TRP A 73 12.42 -1.44 0.91
CA TRP A 73 13.38 -2.32 1.61
C TRP A 73 12.72 -3.45 2.43
N TRP A 74 11.47 -3.24 2.84
CA TRP A 74 10.66 -4.15 3.65
C TRP A 74 9.89 -5.21 2.85
N ILE A 75 9.87 -5.13 1.51
CA ILE A 75 8.96 -5.90 0.66
C ILE A 75 9.08 -7.43 0.83
N LEU A 76 10.26 -7.91 1.25
CA LEU A 76 10.51 -9.33 1.51
C LEU A 76 10.65 -9.67 3.00
N LEU A 77 10.37 -8.75 3.92
CA LEU A 77 10.60 -8.98 5.35
C LEU A 77 9.79 -10.18 5.89
N SER A 78 8.65 -10.48 5.27
CA SER A 78 7.81 -11.63 5.62
C SER A 78 8.51 -12.98 5.45
N PHE A 79 9.57 -13.08 4.64
CA PHE A 79 10.30 -14.33 4.39
C PHE A 79 10.96 -14.88 5.64
N ARG A 80 11.17 -14.06 6.68
CA ARG A 80 11.68 -14.52 7.97
C ARG A 80 10.75 -15.53 8.67
N PHE A 81 9.45 -15.49 8.37
CA PHE A 81 8.45 -16.40 8.94
C PHE A 81 8.37 -17.75 8.20
N TYR A 82 9.14 -17.90 7.12
CA TYR A 82 9.14 -19.09 6.28
C TYR A 82 10.52 -19.78 6.25
N ASP A 83 11.37 -19.56 7.26
CA ASP A 83 12.77 -20.01 7.28
C ASP A 83 13.63 -19.51 6.09
N MET A 84 13.22 -18.40 5.46
CA MET A 84 13.84 -17.83 4.25
C MET A 84 14.48 -16.46 4.50
N ALA A 85 14.87 -16.17 5.74
CA ALA A 85 15.49 -14.89 6.10
C ALA A 85 16.74 -14.57 5.25
N TRP A 86 17.49 -15.59 4.81
CA TRP A 86 18.66 -15.45 3.95
C TRP A 86 18.35 -14.83 2.58
N ALA A 87 17.12 -14.99 2.07
CA ALA A 87 16.71 -14.48 0.76
C ALA A 87 16.33 -13.00 0.77
N ILE A 88 16.05 -12.42 1.95
CA ILE A 88 15.66 -11.01 2.12
C ILE A 88 16.68 -10.06 1.47
N PRO A 89 17.99 -10.06 1.83
CA PRO A 89 18.93 -9.11 1.23
C PRO A 89 19.08 -9.30 -0.29
N ILE A 90 19.03 -10.55 -0.78
CA ILE A 90 19.18 -10.87 -2.19
C ILE A 90 17.98 -10.35 -2.99
N GLY A 91 16.76 -10.69 -2.55
CA GLY A 91 15.56 -10.30 -3.25
C GLY A 91 15.28 -8.80 -3.13
N THR A 92 15.58 -8.17 -1.99
CA THR A 92 15.51 -6.71 -1.88
C THR A 92 16.46 -6.07 -2.90
N PHE A 93 17.71 -6.52 -2.98
CA PHE A 93 18.66 -6.03 -3.99
C PHE A 93 18.16 -6.22 -5.43
N MET A 94 17.50 -7.34 -5.75
CA MET A 94 16.85 -7.55 -7.05
C MET A 94 15.77 -6.50 -7.32
N VAL A 95 14.91 -6.18 -6.34
CA VAL A 95 13.91 -5.11 -6.48
C VAL A 95 14.58 -3.76 -6.76
N LEU A 96 15.69 -3.44 -6.07
CA LEU A 96 16.45 -2.21 -6.32
C LEU A 96 16.96 -2.15 -7.77
N LEU A 97 17.50 -3.25 -8.28
CA LEU A 97 17.99 -3.35 -9.65
C LEU A 97 16.86 -3.22 -10.68
N VAL A 98 15.69 -3.82 -10.42
CA VAL A 98 14.52 -3.70 -11.31
C VAL A 98 14.10 -2.23 -11.45
N TYR A 99 13.92 -1.51 -10.34
CA TYR A 99 13.56 -0.09 -10.40
C TYR A 99 14.68 0.79 -10.97
N GLY A 100 15.94 0.52 -10.61
CA GLY A 100 17.09 1.21 -11.20
C GLY A 100 17.13 1.04 -12.73
N PHE A 101 16.91 -0.19 -13.22
CA PHE A 101 16.85 -0.48 -14.65
C PHE A 101 15.65 0.18 -15.33
N ILE A 102 14.47 0.15 -14.71
CA ILE A 102 13.26 0.83 -15.21
C ILE A 102 13.55 2.32 -15.42
N PHE A 103 14.10 3.00 -14.41
CA PHE A 103 14.43 4.43 -14.50
C PHE A 103 15.50 4.70 -15.58
N TRP A 104 16.55 3.89 -15.61
CA TRP A 104 17.59 3.99 -16.63
C TRP A 104 17.03 3.80 -18.04
N PHE A 105 16.16 2.81 -18.23
CA PHE A 105 15.57 2.47 -19.52
C PHE A 105 14.74 3.65 -20.06
N PHE A 106 13.92 4.27 -19.21
CA PHE A 106 13.17 5.45 -19.62
C PHE A 106 14.04 6.67 -19.87
N ALA A 107 15.07 6.92 -19.06
CA ALA A 107 16.03 7.99 -19.34
C ALA A 107 16.82 7.76 -20.65
N PHE A 108 17.16 6.50 -20.93
CA PHE A 108 17.77 6.09 -22.19
C PHE A 108 16.84 6.35 -23.38
N LEU A 109 15.55 5.98 -23.26
CA LEU A 109 14.54 6.30 -24.27
C LEU A 109 14.38 7.82 -24.44
N SER A 110 14.33 8.59 -23.35
CA SER A 110 14.28 10.06 -23.40
C SER A 110 15.47 10.64 -24.16
N SER A 111 16.68 10.14 -23.89
CA SER A 111 17.90 10.57 -24.58
C SER A 111 17.85 10.26 -26.08
N LYS A 112 17.36 9.07 -26.45
CA LYS A 112 17.22 8.67 -27.86
C LYS A 112 16.17 9.52 -28.57
N LEU A 113 14.99 9.69 -27.98
CA LEU A 113 13.91 10.49 -28.54
C LEU A 113 14.31 11.96 -28.68
N SER A 114 14.93 12.54 -27.65
CA SER A 114 15.41 13.93 -27.69
C SER A 114 16.39 14.20 -28.82
N LYS A 115 17.32 13.26 -29.10
CA LYS A 115 18.24 13.37 -30.24
C LYS A 115 17.53 13.25 -31.58
N THR A 116 16.55 12.35 -31.70
CA THR A 116 15.83 12.12 -32.97
C THR A 116 14.86 13.25 -33.32
N THR A 117 14.14 13.80 -32.33
CA THR A 117 13.09 14.81 -32.56
C THR A 117 13.58 16.24 -32.35
N ASN A 118 14.80 16.43 -31.84
CA ASN A 118 15.36 17.71 -31.42
C ASN A 118 14.51 18.43 -30.33
N ILE A 119 13.66 17.68 -29.62
CA ILE A 119 12.87 18.19 -28.49
C ILE A 119 13.70 18.07 -27.19
N PRO A 120 13.67 19.07 -26.29
CA PRO A 120 14.39 19.01 -25.01
C PRO A 120 14.12 17.74 -24.19
N ILE A 121 15.19 17.11 -23.69
CA ILE A 121 15.12 15.86 -22.91
C ILE A 121 14.22 15.98 -21.66
N SER A 122 14.13 17.17 -21.07
CA SER A 122 13.27 17.45 -19.90
C SER A 122 11.79 17.13 -20.16
N ILE A 123 11.29 17.34 -21.38
CA ILE A 123 9.91 17.01 -21.76
C ILE A 123 9.68 15.51 -21.70
N PHE A 124 10.59 14.71 -22.27
CA PHE A 124 10.47 13.25 -22.23
C PHE A 124 10.61 12.69 -20.82
N HIS A 125 11.51 13.26 -20.01
CA HIS A 125 11.63 12.90 -18.59
C HIS A 125 10.32 13.14 -17.83
N ALA A 126 9.70 14.31 -18.01
CA ALA A 126 8.40 14.61 -17.40
C ALA A 126 7.31 13.63 -17.87
N PHE A 127 7.26 13.31 -19.17
CA PHE A 127 6.31 12.34 -19.72
C PHE A 127 6.46 10.96 -19.08
N PHE A 128 7.69 10.44 -18.94
CA PHE A 128 7.91 9.14 -18.30
C PHE A 128 7.67 9.16 -16.80
N ILE A 129 8.00 10.26 -16.09
CA ILE A 129 7.65 10.41 -14.67
C ILE A 129 6.13 10.38 -14.49
N PHE A 130 5.38 11.05 -15.36
CA PHE A 130 3.93 10.96 -15.39
C PHE A 130 3.45 9.52 -15.64
N GLY A 131 4.08 8.84 -16.60
CA GLY A 131 3.79 7.46 -16.99
C GLY A 131 4.09 6.39 -15.93
N PHE A 132 5.03 6.62 -15.01
CA PHE A 132 5.42 5.64 -13.98
C PHE A 132 4.25 5.15 -13.12
N SER A 133 3.24 5.99 -12.96
CA SER A 133 2.05 5.66 -12.18
C SER A 133 1.20 4.53 -12.76
N TYR A 134 1.49 4.12 -13.99
CA TYR A 134 0.76 3.07 -14.72
C TYR A 134 1.63 1.81 -14.89
N ILE A 135 2.84 1.81 -14.34
CA ILE A 135 3.80 0.72 -14.44
C ILE A 135 3.82 0.01 -13.09
N HIS A 136 3.27 -1.19 -13.06
CA HIS A 136 3.13 -2.01 -11.86
C HIS A 136 3.90 -3.31 -12.06
N PRO A 137 5.22 -3.34 -11.79
CA PRO A 137 6.00 -4.57 -11.86
C PRO A 137 5.34 -5.63 -10.99
N PHE A 138 4.99 -6.79 -11.57
CA PHE A 138 4.33 -7.90 -10.87
C PHE A 138 3.00 -7.52 -10.18
N GLU A 139 2.23 -6.60 -10.77
CA GLU A 139 1.00 -6.04 -10.18
C GLU A 139 1.19 -5.29 -8.84
N PHE A 140 2.44 -4.99 -8.46
CA PHE A 140 2.75 -4.22 -7.27
C PHE A 140 2.56 -2.71 -7.55
N ASP A 141 1.45 -2.15 -7.07
CA ASP A 141 1.00 -0.79 -7.39
C ASP A 141 1.24 0.22 -6.25
N TRP A 142 2.40 0.12 -5.59
CA TRP A 142 2.74 1.03 -4.49
C TRP A 142 3.64 2.20 -4.92
N PHE A 143 4.25 2.12 -6.10
CA PHE A 143 5.04 3.22 -6.65
C PHE A 143 4.16 4.17 -7.46
N LYS A 144 3.76 5.29 -6.85
CA LYS A 144 3.05 6.39 -7.50
C LYS A 144 3.83 7.70 -7.33
N PRO A 145 4.44 8.26 -8.37
CA PRO A 145 5.23 9.48 -8.27
C PRO A 145 4.51 10.66 -7.63
N GLU A 146 3.21 10.82 -7.86
CA GLU A 146 2.43 11.90 -7.23
C GLU A 146 2.20 11.71 -5.73
N LEU A 147 2.46 10.52 -5.18
CA LEU A 147 2.29 10.22 -3.76
C LEU A 147 3.22 11.09 -2.88
N VAL A 148 4.32 11.59 -3.44
CA VAL A 148 5.20 12.57 -2.77
C VAL A 148 4.46 13.82 -2.31
N PHE A 149 3.30 14.11 -2.92
CA PHE A 149 2.46 15.26 -2.60
C PHE A 149 1.24 14.92 -1.73
N VAL A 150 1.10 13.68 -1.26
CA VAL A 150 -0.08 13.22 -0.49
C VAL A 150 -0.33 14.06 0.76
N ASP A 151 0.73 14.53 1.42
CA ASP A 151 0.66 15.42 2.58
C ASP A 151 1.37 16.74 2.32
N SER A 152 1.02 17.37 1.20
CA SER A 152 1.56 18.65 0.74
C SER A 152 0.44 19.65 0.41
N PHE A 153 0.79 20.86 -0.03
CA PHE A 153 -0.19 21.83 -0.57
C PHE A 153 -0.55 21.56 -2.04
N ILE A 154 0.26 20.76 -2.72
CA ILE A 154 0.02 20.32 -4.09
C ILE A 154 -0.93 19.12 -4.04
N GLY A 155 -1.89 19.09 -4.96
CA GLY A 155 -2.80 17.95 -5.02
C GLY A 155 -2.24 16.73 -5.73
N ILE A 156 -2.88 15.60 -5.47
CA ILE A 156 -2.47 14.27 -5.93
C ILE A 156 -3.10 13.85 -7.26
N THR A 157 -3.95 14.67 -7.86
CA THR A 157 -4.63 14.29 -9.10
C THR A 157 -3.66 14.34 -10.27
N LYS A 158 -3.94 13.58 -11.33
CA LYS A 158 -3.07 13.53 -12.51
C LYS A 158 -2.89 14.90 -13.15
N TRP A 159 -3.94 15.71 -13.27
CA TRP A 159 -3.82 17.04 -13.87
C TRP A 159 -2.95 17.99 -13.02
N GLN A 160 -3.06 17.94 -11.68
CA GLN A 160 -2.20 18.71 -10.77
C GLN A 160 -0.73 18.29 -10.91
N PHE A 161 -0.48 16.98 -10.96
CA PHE A 161 0.86 16.46 -11.17
C PHE A 161 1.42 16.88 -12.54
N ALA A 162 0.60 16.88 -13.60
CA ALA A 162 1.00 17.38 -14.91
C ALA A 162 1.37 18.87 -14.90
N ILE A 163 0.65 19.71 -14.13
CA ILE A 163 0.99 21.13 -13.95
C ILE A 163 2.36 21.28 -13.28
N VAL A 164 2.63 20.51 -12.22
CA VAL A 164 3.93 20.53 -11.53
C VAL A 164 5.06 20.18 -12.49
N LEU A 165 4.91 19.08 -13.23
CA LEU A 165 5.92 18.65 -14.20
C LEU A 165 6.10 19.68 -15.33
N SER A 166 5.02 20.28 -15.83
CA SER A 166 5.06 21.33 -16.85
C SER A 166 5.78 22.59 -16.36
N ALA A 167 5.51 23.02 -15.13
CA ALA A 167 6.19 24.16 -14.51
C ALA A 167 7.71 23.93 -14.40
N ILE A 168 8.12 22.73 -13.99
CA ILE A 168 9.53 22.33 -13.92
C ILE A 168 10.18 22.31 -15.31
N VAL A 169 9.50 21.71 -16.30
CA VAL A 169 10.00 21.62 -17.68
C VAL A 169 10.18 23.01 -18.29
N LEU A 170 9.18 23.89 -18.16
CA LEU A 170 9.25 25.27 -18.65
C LEU A 170 10.40 26.02 -17.98
N SER A 171 10.58 25.85 -16.67
CA SER A 171 11.69 26.45 -15.94
C SER A 171 13.06 26.00 -16.47
N LYS A 172 13.23 24.70 -16.74
CA LYS A 172 14.47 24.13 -17.26
C LYS A 172 14.77 24.57 -18.70
N ILE A 173 13.77 24.59 -19.58
CA ILE A 173 13.95 24.97 -21.00
C ILE A 173 14.26 26.45 -21.13
N SER A 174 13.52 27.30 -20.40
CA SER A 174 13.70 28.75 -20.46
C SER A 174 14.87 29.26 -19.62
N ASN A 175 15.44 28.41 -18.77
CA ASN A 175 16.41 28.75 -17.73
C ASN A 175 15.92 29.87 -16.78
N LYS A 176 14.60 29.93 -16.52
CA LYS A 176 13.98 30.92 -15.62
C LYS A 176 13.20 30.22 -14.51
N LEU A 177 13.59 30.46 -13.26
CA LEU A 177 12.92 29.87 -12.09
C LEU A 177 11.50 30.41 -11.87
N ILE A 178 11.15 31.56 -12.44
CA ILE A 178 9.82 32.17 -12.29
C ILE A 178 8.68 31.25 -12.76
N PHE A 179 8.94 30.35 -13.71
CA PHE A 179 7.93 29.38 -14.17
C PHE A 179 7.54 28.35 -13.10
N LEU A 180 8.35 28.16 -12.06
CA LEU A 180 7.97 27.32 -10.91
C LEU A 180 6.78 27.91 -10.14
N CYS A 181 6.51 29.22 -10.23
CA CYS A 181 5.32 29.82 -9.64
C CYS A 181 4.01 29.24 -10.21
N LEU A 182 4.03 28.65 -11.42
CA LEU A 182 2.88 27.98 -12.01
C LEU A 182 2.40 26.76 -11.20
N VAL A 183 3.22 26.23 -10.29
CA VAL A 183 2.83 25.19 -9.32
C VAL A 183 1.64 25.63 -8.46
N ILE A 184 1.39 26.94 -8.29
CA ILE A 184 0.22 27.44 -7.57
C ILE A 184 -1.10 26.94 -8.18
N PHE A 185 -1.14 26.69 -9.49
CA PHE A 185 -2.32 26.13 -10.17
C PHE A 185 -2.55 24.65 -9.83
N ALA A 186 -1.56 23.96 -9.28
CA ALA A 186 -1.69 22.60 -8.75
C ALA A 186 -2.15 22.57 -7.28
N TYR A 187 -2.46 23.73 -6.68
CA TYR A 187 -2.90 23.82 -5.30
C TYR A 187 -4.16 22.98 -5.07
N SER A 188 -4.08 22.10 -4.08
CA SER A 188 -5.21 21.37 -3.54
C SER A 188 -5.57 22.07 -2.24
N GLY A 189 -6.49 23.03 -2.31
CA GLY A 189 -7.11 23.58 -1.10
C GLY A 189 -7.69 22.47 -0.21
N SER A 190 -8.04 22.81 1.03
CA SER A 190 -8.73 21.87 1.91
C SER A 190 -10.00 21.36 1.23
N ILE A 191 -10.09 20.05 1.00
CA ILE A 191 -11.27 19.40 0.43
C ILE A 191 -12.46 19.79 1.31
N VAL A 192 -13.48 20.38 0.68
CA VAL A 192 -14.73 20.78 1.34
C VAL A 192 -15.27 19.59 2.13
N ASN A 193 -15.51 19.79 3.43
CA ASN A 193 -16.11 18.79 4.31
C ASN A 193 -17.38 18.24 3.65
N GLN A 194 -17.33 17.02 3.10
CA GLN A 194 -18.53 16.27 2.79
C GLN A 194 -19.34 16.10 4.09
N LYS A 195 -20.67 16.26 3.98
CA LYS A 195 -21.60 15.99 5.09
C LYS A 195 -21.28 14.62 5.71
N ASN A 196 -21.36 14.54 7.05
CA ASN A 196 -21.17 13.31 7.82
C ASN A 196 -22.12 12.20 7.31
N ASP A 197 -21.64 11.39 6.37
CA ASP A 197 -22.25 10.11 5.99
C ASP A 197 -21.47 8.97 6.66
N GLU A 198 -20.96 9.15 7.88
CA GLU A 198 -20.17 8.13 8.56
C GLU A 198 -21.04 6.99 9.11
N ILE A 199 -20.48 5.79 9.17
CA ILE A 199 -21.01 4.70 9.97
C ILE A 199 -20.86 5.07 11.45
N GLU A 200 -21.95 5.49 12.08
CA GLU A 200 -21.94 5.83 13.49
C GLU A 200 -21.75 4.59 14.36
N LYS A 201 -21.07 4.76 15.50
CA LYS A 201 -20.93 3.73 16.54
C LYS A 201 -20.27 2.43 16.05
N ILE A 202 -19.37 2.52 15.08
CA ILE A 202 -18.44 1.44 14.73
C ILE A 202 -17.32 1.32 15.77
N LYS A 203 -16.90 0.10 16.11
CA LYS A 203 -15.68 -0.19 16.88
C LYS A 203 -14.70 -0.94 16.00
N LEU A 204 -13.57 -0.29 15.71
CA LEU A 204 -12.42 -0.95 15.10
C LEU A 204 -11.56 -1.53 16.22
N VAL A 205 -11.29 -2.83 16.15
CA VAL A 205 -10.44 -3.52 17.11
C VAL A 205 -9.00 -3.45 16.60
N THR A 206 -8.10 -3.03 17.46
CA THR A 206 -6.65 -3.18 17.26
C THR A 206 -6.20 -4.38 18.08
N THR A 207 -5.42 -5.27 17.47
CA THR A 207 -4.74 -6.36 18.19
C THR A 207 -3.23 -6.17 18.11
N ASP A 208 -2.52 -6.74 19.07
CA ASP A 208 -1.06 -6.71 19.14
C ASP A 208 -0.55 -8.13 19.36
N ILE A 209 -0.72 -8.95 18.32
CA ILE A 209 -0.39 -10.38 18.34
C ILE A 209 0.67 -10.61 17.27
N SER A 210 1.83 -11.11 17.68
CA SER A 210 2.92 -11.42 16.75
C SER A 210 2.48 -12.49 15.73
N VAL A 211 3.12 -12.52 14.55
CA VAL A 211 2.80 -13.55 13.54
C VAL A 211 3.09 -14.95 14.09
N ASP A 212 4.18 -15.13 14.84
CA ASP A 212 4.55 -16.41 15.42
C ASP A 212 3.54 -16.89 16.47
N ASP A 213 3.09 -16.02 17.36
CA ASP A 213 2.11 -16.39 18.40
C ASP A 213 0.73 -16.67 17.80
N LYS A 214 0.39 -15.96 16.73
CA LYS A 214 -0.94 -16.04 16.10
C LYS A 214 -1.24 -17.44 15.58
N TRP A 215 -0.25 -18.16 15.08
CA TRP A 215 -0.47 -19.50 14.50
C TRP A 215 -0.19 -20.64 15.49
N GLN A 216 0.11 -20.34 16.76
CA GLN A 216 0.32 -21.36 17.80
C GLN A 216 -1.01 -21.79 18.43
N GLU A 217 -1.34 -23.08 18.30
CA GLU A 217 -2.56 -23.67 18.86
C GLU A 217 -2.70 -23.44 20.37
N ALA A 218 -1.58 -23.53 21.11
CA ALA A 218 -1.53 -23.30 22.55
C ALA A 218 -2.01 -21.90 22.99
N HIS A 219 -1.96 -20.90 22.11
CA HIS A 219 -2.40 -19.54 22.40
C HIS A 219 -3.85 -19.26 21.99
N GLN A 220 -4.48 -20.14 21.20
CA GLN A 220 -5.78 -19.89 20.59
C GLN A 220 -6.89 -19.61 21.62
N ASP A 221 -7.01 -20.44 22.65
CA ASP A 221 -8.05 -20.26 23.67
C ASP A 221 -7.95 -18.90 24.37
N THR A 222 -6.73 -18.48 24.70
CA THR A 222 -6.48 -17.19 25.34
C THR A 222 -6.80 -16.04 24.38
N MET A 223 -6.38 -16.14 23.12
CA MET A 223 -6.69 -15.14 22.09
C MET A 223 -8.20 -15.03 21.86
N PHE A 224 -8.91 -16.15 21.75
CA PHE A 224 -10.35 -16.14 21.48
C PHE A 224 -11.13 -15.54 22.63
N LYS A 225 -10.75 -15.82 23.88
CA LYS A 225 -11.33 -15.16 25.06
C LYS A 225 -11.17 -13.64 24.97
N ILE A 226 -10.00 -13.14 24.56
CA ILE A 226 -9.77 -11.70 24.36
C ILE A 226 -10.68 -11.14 23.27
N PHE A 227 -10.83 -11.83 22.13
CA PHE A 227 -11.68 -11.36 21.03
C PHE A 227 -13.16 -11.33 21.42
N PHE A 228 -13.66 -12.37 22.08
CA PHE A 228 -15.03 -12.39 22.60
C PHE A 228 -15.26 -11.28 23.63
N ALA A 229 -14.29 -10.98 24.49
CA ALA A 229 -14.37 -9.85 25.42
C ALA A 229 -14.46 -8.50 24.69
N GLN A 230 -13.80 -8.32 23.53
CA GLN A 230 -13.96 -7.12 22.72
C GLN A 230 -15.36 -7.01 22.11
N ILE A 231 -15.97 -8.13 21.69
CA ILE A 231 -17.36 -8.16 21.23
C ILE A 231 -18.30 -7.72 22.36
N ASP A 232 -18.13 -8.30 23.55
CA ASP A 232 -18.96 -7.98 24.71
C ASP A 232 -18.81 -6.53 25.16
N LYS A 233 -17.58 -6.00 25.13
CA LYS A 233 -17.31 -4.58 25.37
C LYS A 233 -18.00 -3.68 24.34
N ALA A 234 -17.96 -4.04 23.06
CA ALA A 234 -18.64 -3.26 22.01
C ALA A 234 -20.16 -3.26 22.20
N ILE A 235 -20.76 -4.40 22.56
CA ILE A 235 -22.18 -4.51 22.91
C ILE A 235 -22.52 -3.63 24.12
N ALA A 236 -21.74 -3.71 25.21
CA ALA A 236 -21.95 -2.91 26.41
C ALA A 236 -21.85 -1.40 26.13
N GLN A 237 -20.96 -1.00 25.23
CA GLN A 237 -20.81 0.38 24.75
C GLN A 237 -21.88 0.80 23.72
N LYS A 238 -22.89 -0.04 23.47
CA LYS A 238 -23.97 0.19 22.51
C LYS A 238 -23.46 0.50 21.10
N LYS A 239 -22.35 -0.13 20.70
CA LYS A 239 -21.82 -0.07 19.34
C LYS A 239 -22.75 -0.86 18.41
N LYS A 240 -22.87 -0.39 17.17
CA LYS A 240 -23.69 -1.07 16.14
C LYS A 240 -22.89 -2.16 15.42
N ILE A 241 -21.61 -1.89 15.18
CA ILE A 241 -20.72 -2.75 14.39
C ILE A 241 -19.40 -2.88 15.14
N VAL A 242 -18.84 -4.10 15.18
CA VAL A 242 -17.46 -4.35 15.58
C VAL A 242 -16.68 -4.99 14.43
N VAL A 243 -15.49 -4.46 14.16
CA VAL A 243 -14.61 -4.94 13.08
C VAL A 243 -13.31 -5.43 13.70
N PHE A 244 -12.89 -6.63 13.31
CA PHE A 244 -11.62 -7.22 13.72
C PHE A 244 -10.60 -7.26 12.58
N PRO A 245 -9.31 -7.32 12.91
CA PRO A 245 -8.24 -7.40 11.92
C PRO A 245 -8.27 -8.68 11.07
N GLU A 246 -7.42 -8.70 10.05
CA GLU A 246 -7.22 -9.84 9.15
C GLU A 246 -6.79 -11.10 9.93
N SER A 247 -7.41 -12.23 9.57
CA SER A 247 -7.17 -13.56 10.16
C SER A 247 -7.15 -13.55 11.70
N VAL A 248 -7.98 -12.72 12.36
CA VAL A 248 -8.04 -12.66 13.83
C VAL A 248 -8.33 -14.04 14.44
N PHE A 249 -9.14 -14.86 13.77
CA PHE A 249 -9.24 -16.29 14.03
C PHE A 249 -8.33 -17.03 13.03
N PRO A 250 -7.16 -17.52 13.47
CA PRO A 250 -6.13 -18.09 12.61
C PRO A 250 -6.40 -19.56 12.29
N LEU A 251 -7.63 -19.85 11.86
CA LEU A 251 -8.15 -21.17 11.53
C LEU A 251 -9.20 -21.09 10.42
N PHE A 252 -9.59 -22.24 9.86
CA PHE A 252 -10.67 -22.33 8.90
C PHE A 252 -12.03 -22.25 9.61
N LEU A 253 -12.57 -21.04 9.74
CA LEU A 253 -13.74 -20.78 10.59
C LEU A 253 -14.99 -21.54 10.11
N ASN A 254 -15.11 -21.86 8.82
CA ASN A 254 -16.21 -22.68 8.30
C ASN A 254 -16.17 -24.15 8.75
N LEU A 255 -15.05 -24.63 9.29
CA LEU A 255 -14.91 -25.98 9.85
C LEU A 255 -15.17 -26.02 11.36
N GLU A 256 -15.42 -24.86 11.98
CA GLU A 256 -15.59 -24.72 13.44
C GLU A 256 -17.05 -24.41 13.84
N PRO A 257 -17.98 -25.38 13.81
CA PRO A 257 -19.41 -25.14 14.01
C PRO A 257 -19.73 -24.58 15.39
N LYS A 258 -18.98 -24.97 16.42
CA LYS A 258 -19.15 -24.46 17.79
C LYS A 258 -18.80 -22.98 17.88
N LEU A 259 -17.65 -22.59 17.32
CA LEU A 259 -17.19 -21.20 17.29
C LEU A 259 -18.12 -20.33 16.46
N LEU A 260 -18.55 -20.80 15.29
CA LEU A 260 -19.54 -20.12 14.46
C LEU A 260 -20.85 -19.89 15.21
N SER A 261 -21.35 -20.90 15.93
CA SER A 261 -22.59 -20.78 16.72
C SER A 261 -22.46 -19.72 17.82
N MET A 262 -21.31 -19.68 18.50
CA MET A 262 -21.01 -18.65 19.51
C MET A 262 -20.98 -17.25 18.90
N LEU A 263 -20.32 -17.07 17.75
CA LEU A 263 -20.29 -15.79 17.02
C LEU A 263 -21.69 -15.39 16.54
N GLN A 264 -22.47 -16.31 15.98
CA GLN A 264 -23.86 -16.06 15.57
C GLN A 264 -24.74 -15.63 16.75
N GLN A 265 -24.54 -16.20 17.94
CA GLN A 265 -25.27 -15.79 19.13
C GLN A 265 -24.94 -14.34 19.51
N LYS A 266 -23.68 -13.93 19.42
CA LYS A 266 -23.27 -12.53 19.62
C LYS A 266 -23.82 -11.63 18.50
N ALA A 267 -23.87 -12.12 17.26
CA ALA A 267 -24.37 -11.40 16.09
C ALA A 267 -25.84 -10.96 16.21
N LYS A 268 -26.63 -11.60 17.08
CA LYS A 268 -28.00 -11.17 17.40
C LYS A 268 -28.07 -9.79 18.07
N LYS A 269 -26.96 -9.32 18.64
CA LYS A 269 -26.88 -8.07 19.41
C LYS A 269 -26.04 -6.99 18.74
N ILE A 270 -25.17 -7.36 17.80
CA ILE A 270 -24.22 -6.46 17.14
C ILE A 270 -23.83 -7.03 15.78
N ASP A 271 -23.69 -6.18 14.77
CA ASP A 271 -23.12 -6.60 13.49
C ASP A 271 -21.60 -6.79 13.64
N MET A 272 -21.02 -7.79 12.97
CA MET A 272 -19.60 -8.10 13.09
C MET A 272 -18.92 -8.30 11.75
N VAL A 273 -17.70 -7.79 11.62
CA VAL A 273 -16.80 -8.06 10.49
C VAL A 273 -15.54 -8.72 11.06
N VAL A 274 -15.28 -9.97 10.67
CA VAL A 274 -14.28 -10.82 11.30
C VAL A 274 -13.35 -11.41 10.23
N GLY A 275 -12.03 -11.23 10.37
CA GLY A 275 -11.06 -11.91 9.51
C GLY A 275 -10.79 -13.34 9.96
N ALA A 276 -10.86 -14.31 9.04
CA ALA A 276 -10.51 -15.71 9.28
C ALA A 276 -10.13 -16.41 7.97
N LEU A 277 -9.71 -17.68 8.03
CA LEU A 277 -9.54 -18.49 6.83
C LEU A 277 -10.86 -19.20 6.47
N TYR A 278 -11.04 -19.47 5.18
CA TYR A 278 -12.15 -20.27 4.65
C TYR A 278 -11.60 -21.46 3.84
N TRP A 279 -12.10 -22.66 4.15
CA TRP A 279 -11.76 -23.88 3.41
C TRP A 279 -12.77 -24.14 2.29
N ASP A 280 -12.38 -23.86 1.05
CA ASP A 280 -13.22 -24.00 -0.15
C ASP A 280 -12.83 -25.25 -0.94
N LYS A 281 -13.44 -26.40 -0.61
CA LYS A 281 -13.27 -27.66 -1.37
C LYS A 281 -11.81 -27.93 -1.76
N HIS A 282 -10.91 -27.93 -0.76
CA HIS A 282 -9.45 -28.10 -0.87
C HIS A 282 -8.60 -26.83 -1.14
N ILE A 283 -9.23 -25.67 -1.30
CA ILE A 283 -8.53 -24.42 -1.54
C ILE A 283 -8.59 -23.54 -0.29
N PRO A 284 -7.46 -23.21 0.35
CA PRO A 284 -7.44 -22.24 1.43
C PRO A 284 -7.71 -20.84 0.89
N ARG A 285 -8.54 -20.07 1.59
CA ARG A 285 -8.83 -18.68 1.25
C ARG A 285 -8.69 -17.78 2.48
N ASN A 286 -8.10 -16.61 2.28
CA ASN A 286 -8.12 -15.53 3.26
C ASN A 286 -9.43 -14.75 3.11
N SER A 287 -10.21 -14.63 4.18
CA SER A 287 -11.61 -14.27 4.07
C SER A 287 -12.08 -13.34 5.19
N THR A 288 -13.06 -12.50 4.84
CA THR A 288 -13.87 -11.74 5.78
C THR A 288 -15.20 -12.45 5.99
N TYR A 289 -15.58 -12.68 7.24
CA TYR A 289 -16.90 -13.12 7.65
C TYR A 289 -17.69 -11.92 8.15
N VAL A 290 -18.79 -11.61 7.47
CA VAL A 290 -19.73 -10.55 7.86
C VAL A 290 -20.96 -11.19 8.49
N PHE A 291 -21.18 -10.90 9.77
CA PHE A 291 -22.35 -11.31 10.52
C PHE A 291 -23.30 -10.12 10.63
N SER A 292 -24.45 -10.19 9.98
CA SER A 292 -25.48 -9.15 10.05
C SER A 292 -26.86 -9.70 9.74
N ASN A 293 -27.91 -9.18 10.41
CA ASN A 293 -29.30 -9.57 10.20
C ASN A 293 -29.52 -11.10 10.27
N ASN A 294 -28.89 -11.77 11.25
CA ASN A 294 -28.89 -13.22 11.42
C ASN A 294 -28.37 -14.02 10.21
N LYS A 295 -27.60 -13.39 9.31
CA LYS A 295 -26.94 -14.04 8.17
C LYS A 295 -25.44 -13.92 8.29
N ILE A 296 -24.74 -14.91 7.73
CA ILE A 296 -23.29 -14.89 7.54
C ILE A 296 -23.03 -14.75 6.04
N MET A 297 -22.24 -13.74 5.68
CA MET A 297 -21.67 -13.61 4.34
C MET A 297 -20.16 -13.81 4.44
N VAL A 298 -19.62 -14.70 3.61
CA VAL A 298 -18.17 -14.92 3.49
C VAL A 298 -17.67 -14.23 2.23
N ILE A 299 -16.63 -13.43 2.37
CA ILE A 299 -16.01 -12.65 1.30
C ILE A 299 -14.54 -13.05 1.22
N ASN A 300 -14.14 -13.68 0.13
CA ASN A 300 -12.75 -14.10 -0.09
C ASN A 300 -11.94 -12.98 -0.75
N LYS A 301 -10.66 -12.89 -0.40
CA LYS A 301 -9.70 -11.94 -0.98
C LYS A 301 -9.63 -12.09 -2.50
N ALA A 302 -9.75 -10.98 -3.23
CA ALA A 302 -9.75 -10.88 -4.69
C ALA A 302 -8.41 -10.39 -5.28
N VAL A 303 -7.67 -9.54 -4.56
CA VAL A 303 -6.31 -9.12 -4.95
C VAL A 303 -5.30 -9.66 -3.95
N LEU A 304 -4.51 -10.62 -4.40
CA LEU A 304 -3.47 -11.27 -3.59
C LEU A 304 -2.18 -10.45 -3.59
N VAL A 305 -1.39 -10.61 -2.52
CA VAL A 305 -0.05 -10.00 -2.43
C VAL A 305 0.91 -10.75 -3.36
N PRO A 306 1.54 -10.06 -4.35
CA PRO A 306 2.57 -10.68 -5.18
C PRO A 306 3.73 -11.20 -4.33
N PHE A 307 4.18 -12.42 -4.59
CA PHE A 307 5.27 -13.13 -3.89
C PHE A 307 5.01 -13.46 -2.40
N GLY A 308 3.90 -13.02 -1.81
CA GLY A 308 3.50 -13.35 -0.45
C GLY A 308 2.37 -14.38 -0.39
N GLU A 309 1.33 -14.20 -1.21
CA GLU A 309 0.15 -15.08 -1.25
C GLU A 309 -0.05 -15.77 -2.61
N ALA A 310 0.54 -15.23 -3.67
CA ALA A 310 0.56 -15.83 -4.99
C ALA A 310 1.90 -15.58 -5.69
N ASN A 311 2.36 -16.54 -6.49
CA ASN A 311 3.52 -16.37 -7.35
C ASN A 311 3.15 -15.59 -8.63
N PRO A 312 3.67 -14.36 -8.83
CA PRO A 312 3.31 -13.54 -9.99
C PRO A 312 4.18 -13.85 -11.22
N LEU A 313 5.06 -14.84 -11.16
CA LEU A 313 5.99 -15.19 -12.24
C LEU A 313 5.35 -16.17 -13.24
N PRO A 314 5.77 -16.14 -14.51
CA PRO A 314 5.35 -17.15 -15.49
C PRO A 314 5.66 -18.56 -15.00
N ASP A 315 4.77 -19.53 -15.29
CA ASP A 315 4.83 -20.91 -14.78
C ASP A 315 6.21 -21.57 -14.89
N TRP A 316 6.95 -21.29 -15.96
CA TRP A 316 8.29 -21.85 -16.17
C TRP A 316 9.31 -21.36 -15.13
N LEU A 317 9.27 -20.08 -14.75
CA LEU A 317 10.14 -19.49 -13.73
C LEU A 317 9.57 -19.74 -12.33
N GLY A 318 8.25 -19.75 -12.21
CA GLY A 318 7.53 -20.09 -11.00
C GLY A 318 7.85 -21.49 -10.49
N LYS A 319 8.04 -22.49 -11.36
CA LYS A 319 8.46 -23.86 -10.96
C LYS A 319 9.85 -23.91 -10.33
N TYR A 320 10.82 -23.16 -10.84
CA TYR A 320 12.17 -23.11 -10.27
C TYR A 320 12.18 -22.40 -8.92
N ILE A 321 11.44 -21.29 -8.82
CA ILE A 321 11.31 -20.54 -7.57
C ILE A 321 10.49 -21.34 -6.55
N ASN A 322 9.41 -22.00 -6.96
CA ASN A 322 8.64 -22.84 -6.06
C ASN A 322 9.48 -23.98 -5.49
N LYS A 323 10.36 -24.59 -6.28
CA LYS A 323 11.27 -25.65 -5.82
C LYS A 323 12.38 -25.14 -4.86
N ILE A 324 12.74 -23.86 -4.93
CA ILE A 324 13.80 -23.25 -4.11
C ILE A 324 13.21 -22.60 -2.83
N PHE A 325 12.02 -22.01 -2.92
CA PHE A 325 11.43 -21.15 -1.89
C PHE A 325 10.24 -21.81 -1.16
N PHE A 326 9.54 -22.76 -1.77
CA PHE A 326 8.39 -23.42 -1.14
C PHE A 326 8.70 -24.92 -1.01
N LYS A 327 8.88 -25.41 0.24
CA LYS A 327 8.91 -26.86 0.50
C LYS A 327 7.67 -27.51 -0.14
N GLU A 328 7.81 -28.72 -0.67
CA GLU A 328 6.70 -29.47 -1.28
C GLU A 328 5.47 -29.43 -0.36
N GLY A 329 4.36 -28.83 -0.84
CA GLY A 329 3.07 -28.83 -0.13
C GLY A 329 2.49 -27.47 0.31
N VAL A 330 3.16 -26.33 0.09
CA VAL A 330 2.51 -25.01 0.32
C VAL A 330 1.52 -24.73 -0.81
N ILE A 331 0.22 -24.78 -0.49
CA ILE A 331 -0.85 -24.42 -1.43
C ILE A 331 -1.01 -22.90 -1.37
N ASP A 332 -0.70 -22.20 -2.47
CA ASP A 332 -0.93 -20.77 -2.62
C ASP A 332 -2.41 -20.42 -2.38
N TYR A 333 -2.67 -19.23 -1.82
CA TYR A 333 -4.05 -18.74 -1.73
C TYR A 333 -4.60 -18.49 -3.13
N VAL A 334 -5.89 -18.77 -3.33
CA VAL A 334 -6.54 -18.53 -4.63
C VAL A 334 -7.46 -17.31 -4.52
N ALA A 335 -7.22 -16.35 -5.41
CA ALA A 335 -7.99 -15.12 -5.52
C ALA A 335 -9.47 -15.42 -5.82
N SER A 336 -10.35 -14.56 -5.32
CA SER A 336 -11.74 -14.47 -5.75
C SER A 336 -11.85 -13.66 -7.04
N ASP A 337 -12.69 -14.10 -7.97
CA ASP A 337 -12.98 -13.34 -9.21
C ASP A 337 -13.84 -12.09 -8.98
N LYS A 338 -14.38 -11.91 -7.76
CA LYS A 338 -15.37 -10.88 -7.46
C LYS A 338 -14.96 -10.01 -6.29
N ILE A 339 -14.96 -8.71 -6.53
CA ILE A 339 -14.97 -7.67 -5.48
C ILE A 339 -16.41 -7.56 -4.97
N ILE A 340 -16.61 -7.76 -3.67
CA ILE A 340 -17.95 -7.86 -3.07
C ILE A 340 -18.24 -6.63 -2.20
N ASN A 341 -19.45 -6.09 -2.37
CA ASN A 341 -20.05 -5.11 -1.48
C ASN A 341 -21.09 -5.80 -0.58
N TYR A 342 -21.25 -5.30 0.64
CA TYR A 342 -22.27 -5.76 1.58
C TYR A 342 -22.93 -4.58 2.28
N LYS A 343 -24.05 -4.82 2.97
CA LYS A 343 -24.78 -3.76 3.70
C LYS A 343 -24.59 -3.90 5.19
N LEU A 344 -24.16 -2.81 5.84
CA LEU A 344 -24.17 -2.65 7.31
C LEU A 344 -24.77 -1.30 7.65
N ASP A 345 -25.62 -1.24 8.67
CA ASP A 345 -26.33 -0.02 9.09
C ASP A 345 -26.98 0.76 7.91
N GLY A 346 -27.54 0.03 6.94
CA GLY A 346 -28.17 0.61 5.74
C GLY A 346 -27.19 1.14 4.68
N LYS A 347 -25.87 1.11 4.91
CA LYS A 347 -24.85 1.60 4.00
C LYS A 347 -24.20 0.48 3.22
N ASN A 348 -23.90 0.75 1.94
CA ASN A 348 -23.11 -0.15 1.10
C ASN A 348 -21.62 -0.01 1.45
N ILE A 349 -20.99 -1.12 1.83
CA ILE A 349 -19.61 -1.21 2.27
C ILE A 349 -18.80 -2.05 1.28
N ARG A 350 -17.66 -1.52 0.82
CA ARG A 350 -16.62 -2.26 0.09
C ARG A 350 -15.77 -3.05 1.09
N ASN A 351 -15.65 -4.36 0.89
CA ASN A 351 -14.67 -5.17 1.62
C ASN A 351 -13.26 -4.97 1.06
N ALA A 352 -12.26 -4.93 1.92
CA ALA A 352 -10.86 -5.01 1.53
C ALA A 352 -10.04 -5.77 2.59
N ILE A 353 -9.20 -6.70 2.15
CA ILE A 353 -8.28 -7.45 3.02
C ILE A 353 -6.84 -7.02 2.69
N CYS A 354 -6.15 -6.42 3.66
CA CYS A 354 -4.74 -6.04 3.58
C CYS A 354 -4.42 -5.23 2.31
N TYR A 355 -3.50 -5.73 1.48
CA TYR A 355 -3.05 -5.13 0.23
C TYR A 355 -4.19 -4.71 -0.71
N GLU A 356 -5.35 -5.38 -0.69
CA GLU A 356 -6.51 -5.00 -1.48
C GLU A 356 -6.94 -3.54 -1.22
N ALA A 357 -6.85 -3.10 0.03
CA ALA A 357 -7.24 -1.74 0.41
C ALA A 357 -6.37 -0.69 -0.29
N THR A 358 -5.16 -1.06 -0.72
CA THR A 358 -4.24 -0.21 -1.49
C THR A 358 -4.29 -0.44 -3.00
N SER A 359 -5.22 -1.26 -3.50
CA SER A 359 -5.37 -1.51 -4.94
C SER A 359 -6.43 -0.61 -5.55
N GLU A 360 -6.09 0.13 -6.61
CA GLU A 360 -7.05 0.97 -7.35
C GLU A 360 -8.24 0.16 -7.89
N LYS A 361 -8.08 -1.15 -8.11
CA LYS A 361 -9.16 -2.06 -8.53
C LYS A 361 -10.37 -1.97 -7.58
N LEU A 362 -10.14 -1.80 -6.28
CA LEU A 362 -11.20 -1.68 -5.27
C LEU A 362 -11.87 -0.31 -5.20
N TYR A 363 -11.47 0.66 -6.02
CA TYR A 363 -12.03 2.02 -5.99
C TYR A 363 -12.71 2.45 -7.30
N ARG A 364 -12.62 1.66 -8.38
CA ARG A 364 -13.09 2.05 -9.73
C ARG A 364 -14.56 2.42 -9.82
N ASP A 365 -15.41 1.84 -8.98
CA ASP A 365 -16.85 2.13 -8.90
C ASP A 365 -17.20 3.19 -7.83
N GLY A 366 -16.20 3.86 -7.25
CA GLY A 366 -16.36 4.98 -6.32
C GLY A 366 -17.08 4.60 -5.02
N PRO A 367 -16.64 3.58 -4.26
CA PRO A 367 -17.30 3.20 -3.01
C PRO A 367 -17.22 4.35 -2.00
N LYS A 368 -18.35 4.71 -1.39
CA LYS A 368 -18.39 5.73 -0.33
C LYS A 368 -17.75 5.25 0.96
N HIS A 369 -17.96 3.97 1.30
CA HIS A 369 -17.49 3.34 2.53
C HIS A 369 -16.72 2.08 2.21
N MET A 370 -15.57 1.91 2.88
CA MET A 370 -14.75 0.72 2.80
C MET A 370 -14.40 0.26 4.23
N ILE A 371 -14.51 -1.04 4.49
CA ILE A 371 -13.92 -1.66 5.67
C ILE A 371 -12.70 -2.45 5.21
N ALA A 372 -11.55 -2.03 5.70
CA ALA A 372 -10.27 -2.68 5.50
C ALA A 372 -9.86 -3.45 6.77
N ILE A 373 -9.36 -4.66 6.60
CA ILE A 373 -8.80 -5.47 7.69
C ILE A 373 -7.38 -5.91 7.32
N SER A 374 -6.40 -5.70 8.20
CA SER A 374 -4.98 -5.96 7.87
C SER A 374 -4.21 -6.60 9.01
N ASN A 375 -3.17 -7.36 8.67
CA ASN A 375 -2.15 -7.84 9.58
C ASN A 375 -0.78 -7.26 9.23
N ASN A 376 -0.38 -6.17 9.88
CA ASN A 376 0.90 -5.51 9.61
C ASN A 376 2.10 -6.23 10.25
N GLY A 377 1.85 -7.26 11.08
CA GLY A 377 2.89 -8.07 11.71
C GLY A 377 3.84 -8.75 10.71
N TRP A 378 3.37 -8.99 9.48
CA TRP A 378 4.17 -9.56 8.40
C TRP A 378 5.38 -8.69 8.02
N PHE A 379 5.27 -7.36 8.18
CA PHE A 379 6.28 -6.41 7.72
C PHE A 379 6.86 -5.53 8.82
N LEU A 380 6.47 -5.72 10.08
CA LEU A 380 7.03 -4.96 11.19
C LEU A 380 8.33 -5.59 11.74
N PRO A 381 9.31 -4.81 12.19
CA PRO A 381 9.37 -3.35 12.14
C PRO A 381 9.78 -2.87 10.73
N SER A 382 9.02 -1.95 10.14
CA SER A 382 9.40 -1.26 8.90
C SER A 382 8.54 -0.02 8.60
N THR A 383 8.80 0.61 7.45
CA THR A 383 7.98 1.70 6.90
C THR A 383 6.75 1.22 6.12
N GLU A 384 6.49 -0.09 6.01
CA GLU A 384 5.32 -0.64 5.30
C GLU A 384 3.99 -0.08 5.81
N PRO A 385 3.69 -0.09 7.12
CA PRO A 385 2.41 0.41 7.63
C PRO A 385 2.20 1.89 7.32
N THR A 386 3.30 2.65 7.32
CA THR A 386 3.30 4.07 6.98
C THR A 386 2.99 4.27 5.51
N LEU A 387 3.65 3.54 4.61
CA LEU A 387 3.40 3.65 3.17
C LEU A 387 1.98 3.19 2.81
N GLN A 388 1.50 2.11 3.44
CA GLN A 388 0.12 1.64 3.33
C GLN A 388 -0.86 2.76 3.74
N LYS A 389 -0.66 3.39 4.91
CA LYS A 389 -1.46 4.54 5.37
C LYS A 389 -1.45 5.69 4.35
N LEU A 390 -0.29 6.05 3.80
CA LEU A 390 -0.18 7.11 2.80
C LEU A 390 -0.93 6.78 1.51
N LEU A 391 -0.90 5.52 1.06
CA LEU A 391 -1.70 5.06 -0.08
C LEU A 391 -3.21 5.12 0.21
N LEU A 392 -3.66 4.74 1.40
CA LEU A 392 -5.07 4.88 1.79
C LEU A 392 -5.51 6.35 1.84
N LYS A 393 -4.64 7.27 2.30
CA LYS A 393 -4.89 8.73 2.20
C LYS A 393 -5.02 9.15 0.75
N TYR A 394 -4.14 8.68 -0.13
CA TYR A 394 -4.20 8.96 -1.57
C TYR A 394 -5.54 8.51 -2.18
N TYR A 395 -5.95 7.27 -1.94
CA TYR A 395 -7.21 6.75 -2.49
C TYR A 395 -8.45 7.42 -1.88
N SER A 396 -8.43 7.73 -0.58
CA SER A 396 -9.49 8.50 0.07
C SER A 396 -9.64 9.90 -0.56
N LYS A 397 -8.54 10.61 -0.84
CA LYS A 397 -8.56 11.90 -1.55
C LYS A 397 -9.06 11.77 -2.99
N LYS A 398 -8.63 10.73 -3.70
CA LYS A 398 -8.93 10.52 -5.13
C LYS A 398 -10.39 10.13 -5.37
N TYR A 399 -10.96 9.28 -4.51
CA TYR A 399 -12.30 8.70 -4.72
C TYR A 399 -13.35 9.19 -3.72
N GLY A 400 -12.97 9.96 -2.69
CA GLY A 400 -13.88 10.37 -1.63
C GLY A 400 -14.32 9.22 -0.72
N THR A 401 -13.63 8.09 -0.75
CA THR A 401 -13.93 6.92 0.08
C THR A 401 -13.54 7.17 1.53
N THR A 402 -14.47 6.90 2.46
CA THR A 402 -14.17 6.78 3.88
C THR A 402 -13.75 5.35 4.18
N ILE A 403 -12.54 5.18 4.72
CA ILE A 403 -11.91 3.88 4.93
C ILE A 403 -11.82 3.63 6.43
N TYR A 404 -12.49 2.59 6.90
CA TYR A 404 -12.45 2.11 8.28
C TYR A 404 -11.46 0.95 8.37
N HIS A 405 -10.31 1.16 9.02
CA HIS A 405 -9.19 0.22 8.97
C HIS A 405 -8.92 -0.42 10.33
N SER A 406 -9.20 -1.72 10.47
CA SER A 406 -8.92 -2.52 11.66
C SER A 406 -7.65 -3.35 11.46
N ILE A 407 -6.69 -3.22 12.39
CA ILE A 407 -5.31 -3.65 12.14
C ILE A 407 -4.72 -4.45 13.31
N ASN A 408 -3.96 -5.50 12.99
CA ASN A 408 -3.09 -6.21 13.92
C ASN A 408 -1.66 -5.65 13.85
N MET A 409 -1.00 -5.50 15.01
CA MET A 409 0.37 -4.98 15.18
C MET A 409 0.56 -3.51 14.75
N SER A 410 -0.51 -2.76 14.51
CA SER A 410 -0.46 -1.31 14.25
C SER A 410 -1.75 -0.64 14.72
N PRO A 411 -1.72 0.65 15.10
CA PRO A 411 -2.94 1.34 15.51
C PRO A 411 -4.00 1.34 14.41
N SER A 412 -5.23 0.92 14.73
CA SER A 412 -6.39 1.08 13.83
C SER A 412 -6.75 2.56 13.66
N TYR A 413 -7.29 2.91 12.49
CA TYR A 413 -7.66 4.29 12.17
C TYR A 413 -8.79 4.36 11.14
N ILE A 414 -9.34 5.57 10.98
CA ILE A 414 -10.26 5.91 9.90
C ILE A 414 -9.57 6.93 8.99
N VAL A 415 -9.66 6.73 7.67
CA VAL A 415 -9.21 7.70 6.67
C VAL A 415 -10.41 8.35 6.03
N ARG A 416 -10.48 9.68 6.08
CA ARG A 416 -11.59 10.45 5.52
C ARG A 416 -11.08 11.72 4.86
N ASN A 417 -11.43 11.94 3.59
CA ASN A 417 -10.93 13.06 2.80
C ASN A 417 -9.39 13.16 2.83
N GLY A 418 -8.72 12.01 2.98
CA GLY A 418 -7.27 11.94 3.14
C GLY A 418 -6.69 12.36 4.48
N GLU A 419 -7.52 12.60 5.50
CA GLU A 419 -7.10 12.83 6.88
C GLU A 419 -7.27 11.55 7.69
N VAL A 420 -6.38 11.31 8.65
CA VAL A 420 -6.35 10.08 9.46
C VAL A 420 -6.79 10.40 10.88
N SER A 421 -7.78 9.66 11.38
CA SER A 421 -8.20 9.70 12.78
C SER A 421 -7.99 8.33 13.44
N TYR A 422 -7.08 8.28 14.41
CA TYR A 422 -6.82 7.05 15.17
C TYR A 422 -7.99 6.76 16.12
N VAL A 423 -8.35 5.48 16.21
CA VAL A 423 -9.44 5.03 17.08
C VAL A 423 -8.87 4.67 18.44
N LYS A 424 -9.48 5.19 19.52
CA LYS A 424 -9.14 4.83 20.90
C LYS A 424 -9.78 3.51 21.35
#